data_AF-G8TUM9-F1
#
_entry.id   AF-G8TUM9-F1
#
_cell.length_a   1.000
_cell.length_b   1.000
_cell.length_c   1.000
_cell.angle_alpha   90.00
_cell.angle_beta   90.00
_cell.angle_gamma   90.00
#
_symmetry.space_group_name_H-M   'P 1'
#
loop_
_entity.id
_entity.type
_entity.pdbx_description
1 polymer ?
#
loop_
_entity_poly.entity_id
_entity_poly.type
_entity_poly.pdbx_seq_one_letter_code
_entity_poly.pdbx_strand_id
1 'polypeptide(L)' 'MVFLFWKTKIYSDGVPRETGDYQAVVADSLEDALSKMARFHPNAAISQSYPNPGIIIPPTTPRAASIGWFCRPNSEEV' A
#
# COMPACT_ATOMS: atom_id res chain seq x y z
N MET A 1 -0.34 -3.40 17.57
CA MET A 1 -1.30 -2.46 16.95
C MET A 1 -1.80 -3.05 15.64
N VAL A 2 -2.94 -2.61 15.10
CA VAL A 2 -3.46 -3.08 13.80
C VAL A 2 -3.30 -1.98 12.76
N PHE A 3 -2.67 -2.29 11.63
CA PHE A 3 -2.49 -1.40 10.49
C PHE A 3 -3.39 -1.86 9.34
N LEU A 4 -4.18 -0.95 8.79
CA LEU A 4 -5.04 -1.22 7.64
C LEU A 4 -4.39 -0.71 6.35
N PHE A 5 -4.19 -1.61 5.40
CA PHE A 5 -3.70 -1.32 4.06
C PHE A 5 -4.85 -1.42 3.05
N TRP A 6 -5.11 -0.39 2.25
CA TRP A 6 -5.99 -0.54 1.08
C TRP A 6 -5.18 -0.65 -0.19
N LYS A 7 -5.72 -1.40 -1.13
CA LYS A 7 -5.15 -1.57 -2.45
C LYS A 7 -5.65 -0.52 -3.41
N THR A 8 -4.72 0.12 -4.09
CA THR A 8 -4.96 1.07 -5.18
C THR A 8 -4.41 0.53 -6.50
N LYS A 9 -5.08 0.88 -7.60
CA LYS A 9 -4.56 0.80 -8.96
C LYS A 9 -4.05 2.17 -9.36
N ILE A 10 -2.76 2.24 -9.72
CA ILE A 10 -2.12 3.45 -10.23
C ILE A 10 -2.10 3.32 -11.74
N TYR A 11 -2.88 4.16 -12.42
CA TYR A 11 -3.01 4.12 -13.87
C TYR A 11 -1.88 4.90 -14.55
N SER A 12 -1.82 4.82 -15.88
CA SER A 12 -0.84 5.54 -16.69
C SER A 12 -0.92 7.06 -16.58
N ASP A 13 -2.05 7.60 -16.10
CA ASP A 13 -2.24 9.02 -15.75
C ASP A 13 -1.62 9.40 -14.40
N GLY A 14 -1.02 8.43 -13.68
CA GLY A 14 -0.45 8.62 -12.35
C GLY A 14 -1.48 8.73 -11.23
N VAL A 15 -2.79 8.60 -11.53
CA VAL A 15 -3.85 8.74 -10.54
C VAL A 15 -4.09 7.41 -9.84
N PRO A 16 -3.86 7.31 -8.51
CA PRO A 16 -4.22 6.14 -7.73
C PRO A 16 -5.74 6.10 -7.55
N ARG A 17 -6.35 4.94 -7.81
CA ARG A 17 -7.77 4.68 -7.55
C ARG A 17 -7.90 3.47 -6.64
N GLU A 18 -8.70 3.58 -5.59
CA GLU A 18 -8.96 2.47 -4.69
C GLU A 18 -9.70 1.34 -5.39
N THR A 19 -9.40 0.12 -4.98
CA THR A 19 -10.03 -1.09 -5.53
C THR A 19 -11.10 -1.68 -4.64
N GLY A 20 -11.22 -1.19 -3.40
CA GLY A 20 -12.07 -1.77 -2.35
C GLY A 20 -11.43 -2.93 -1.59
N ASP A 21 -10.30 -3.48 -2.06
CA ASP A 21 -9.56 -4.52 -1.31
C ASP A 21 -8.79 -3.88 -0.15
N TYR A 22 -8.87 -4.49 1.03
CA TYR A 22 -8.13 -4.10 2.24
C TYR A 22 -7.47 -5.31 2.91
N GLN A 23 -6.38 -5.07 3.62
CA GLN A 23 -5.68 -6.05 4.45
C GLN A 23 -5.32 -5.44 5.79
N ALA A 24 -5.55 -6.20 6.87
CA ALA A 24 -5.17 -5.80 8.22
C ALA A 24 -3.91 -6.56 8.64
N VAL A 25 -2.93 -5.84 9.18
CA VAL A 25 -1.66 -6.41 9.65
C VAL A 25 -1.46 -6.03 11.11
N VAL A 26 -1.25 -7.04 11.98
CA VAL A 26 -0.87 -6.82 13.38
C VAL A 26 0.64 -6.62 13.46
N ALA A 27 1.06 -5.46 13.95
CA ALA A 27 2.46 -5.06 14.03
C ALA A 27 2.73 -4.11 15.20
N ASP A 28 4.00 -4.02 15.58
CA ASP A 28 4.47 -3.19 16.69
C ASP A 28 4.86 -1.77 16.25
N SER A 29 5.03 -1.56 14.94
CA SER A 29 5.32 -0.26 14.34
C SER A 29 4.85 -0.24 12.87
N LEU A 30 4.82 0.95 12.26
CA LEU A 30 4.55 1.09 10.83
C LEU A 30 5.63 0.39 9.99
N GLU A 31 6.89 0.44 10.40
CA GLU A 31 8.00 -0.22 9.69
C GLU A 31 7.87 -1.76 9.74
N ASP A 32 7.49 -2.32 10.90
CA ASP A 32 7.19 -3.74 11.04
C ASP A 32 5.96 -4.13 10.19
N ALA A 33 4.93 -3.29 10.16
CA ALA A 33 3.74 -3.51 9.32
C ALA A 33 4.07 -3.54 7.82
N LEU A 34 4.86 -2.56 7.34
CA LEU A 34 5.33 -2.51 5.96
C LEU A 34 6.21 -3.72 5.62
N SER A 35 7.12 -4.10 6.52
CA SER A 35 7.99 -5.27 6.31
C SER A 35 7.19 -6.57 6.22
N LYS A 36 6.17 -6.74 7.09
CA LYS A 36 5.25 -7.89 7.03
C LYS A 36 4.42 -7.90 5.75
N MET A 37 3.87 -6.76 5.36
CA MET A 37 3.07 -6.63 4.15
C MET A 37 3.91 -6.89 2.87
N ALA A 38 5.20 -6.53 2.87
CA ALA A 38 6.11 -6.80 1.76
C ALA A 38 6.35 -8.30 1.54
N ARG A 39 6.27 -9.13 2.60
CA ARG A 39 6.43 -10.59 2.47
C ARG A 39 5.32 -11.24 1.63
N PHE A 40 4.13 -10.64 1.59
CA PHE A 40 3.03 -11.11 0.71
C PHE A 40 3.22 -10.67 -0.75
N HIS A 41 4.14 -9.72 -1.00
CA HIS A 41 4.37 -9.12 -2.31
C HIS A 41 5.89 -9.04 -2.60
N PRO A 42 6.54 -10.16 -2.96
CA PRO A 42 8.01 -10.28 -3.00
C PRO A 42 8.72 -9.36 -4.02
N ASN A 43 7.98 -8.74 -4.94
CA ASN A 43 8.51 -7.80 -5.94
C ASN A 43 8.18 -6.34 -5.60
N ALA A 44 7.65 -6.08 -4.42
CA ALA A 44 7.16 -4.77 -4.08
C ALA A 44 8.23 -3.91 -3.41
N ALA A 45 8.28 -2.64 -3.81
CA ALA A 45 9.11 -1.63 -3.18
C ALA A 45 8.32 -0.96 -2.06
N ILE A 46 8.97 -0.75 -0.90
CA ILE A 46 8.38 0.06 0.16
C ILE A 46 8.42 1.52 -0.30
N SER A 47 7.24 2.15 -0.38
CA SER A 47 7.12 3.59 -0.59
C SER A 47 7.04 4.27 0.77
N GLN A 48 8.03 5.12 1.06
CA GLN A 48 8.04 5.94 2.26
C GLN A 48 7.48 7.36 2.00
N SER A 49 6.83 7.58 0.86
CA SER A 49 6.32 8.90 0.46
C SER A 49 5.12 9.31 1.32
N TYR A 50 5.29 10.39 2.09
CA TYR A 50 4.21 11.06 2.82
C TYR A 50 3.21 11.69 1.81
N PRO A 51 1.88 11.66 2.04
CA PRO A 51 1.22 11.37 3.31
C PRO A 51 0.93 9.90 3.62
N ASN A 52 1.10 8.96 2.67
CA ASN A 52 0.71 7.56 2.89
C ASN A 52 1.88 6.61 2.62
N PRO A 53 2.64 6.21 3.67
CA PRO A 53 3.60 5.11 3.55
C PRO A 53 2.88 3.82 3.14
N GLY A 54 3.54 3.02 2.32
CA GLY A 54 2.92 1.86 1.69
C GLY A 54 3.90 0.99 0.92
N ILE A 55 3.35 0.13 0.07
CA ILE A 55 4.06 -0.86 -0.72
C ILE A 55 3.59 -0.78 -2.15
N ILE A 56 4.50 -0.57 -3.09
CA ILE A 56 4.22 -0.46 -4.51
C ILE A 56 4.69 -1.73 -5.20
N ILE A 57 3.78 -2.38 -5.92
CA ILE A 57 4.06 -3.50 -6.81
C ILE A 57 4.26 -2.91 -8.22
N PRO A 58 5.49 -2.90 -8.75
CA PRO A 58 5.76 -2.38 -10.08
C PRO A 58 5.00 -3.19 -11.12
N PRO A 59 4.60 -2.55 -12.23
CA PRO A 59 3.93 -3.26 -13.30
C PRO A 59 4.98 -4.12 -14.03
N THR A 60 4.63 -5.36 -14.38
CA THR A 60 5.49 -6.24 -15.17
C THR A 60 5.64 -5.78 -16.62
N THR A 61 4.80 -4.84 -17.06
CA THR A 61 4.87 -4.21 -18.38
C THR A 61 4.68 -2.68 -18.28
N PRO A 62 5.40 -1.86 -19.06
CA PRO A 62 5.36 -0.39 -18.93
C PRO A 62 3.99 0.28 -19.16
N ARG A 63 3.04 -0.44 -19.75
CA ARG A 63 1.67 0.05 -20.04
C ARG A 63 0.61 -0.50 -19.07
N ALA A 64 0.99 -1.36 -18.13
CA ALA A 64 0.05 -1.89 -17.15
C ALA A 64 -0.07 -0.95 -15.94
N ALA A 65 -1.27 -0.92 -15.35
CA ALA A 65 -1.48 -0.25 -14.08
C ALA A 65 -0.62 -0.92 -12.99
N SER A 66 0.03 -0.11 -12.15
CA SER A 66 0.72 -0.59 -10.96
C SER A 66 -0.29 -0.83 -9.85
N ILE A 67 0.02 -1.72 -8.91
CA ILE A 67 -0.80 -1.92 -7.70
C ILE A 67 -0.02 -1.37 -6.51
N GLY A 68 -0.64 -0.55 -5.68
CA GLY A 68 -0.07 -0.14 -4.40
C GLY A 68 -0.95 -0.54 -3.22
N TRP A 69 -0.34 -0.80 -2.07
CA TRP A 69 -1.01 -1.00 -0.79
C TRP A 69 -0.59 0.12 0.15
N PHE A 70 -1.51 0.95 0.59
CA PHE A 70 -1.20 2.17 1.35
C PHE A 70 -1.83 2.11 2.74
N CYS A 71 -1.09 2.58 3.75
CA CYS A 71 -1.58 2.69 5.11
C CYS A 71 -2.17 4.09 5.35
N ARG A 72 -3.34 4.17 5.98
CA ARG A 72 -4.03 5.44 6.32
C ARG A 72 -3.70 5.61 7.78
N PRO A 73 -3.37 6.82 8.22
CA PRO A 73 -3.64 7.12 9.62
C PRO A 73 -5.13 6.81 9.81
N ASN A 74 -5.48 6.00 10.82
CA ASN A 74 -6.88 5.89 11.24
C ASN A 74 -7.38 7.34 11.33
N SER A 75 -8.29 7.72 10.43
CA SER A 75 -9.01 8.95 10.62
C SER A 75 -9.74 8.70 11.93
N GLU A 76 -9.37 9.42 12.99
CA GLU A 76 -10.32 9.67 14.06
C GLU A 76 -11.62 10.04 13.35
N GLU A 77 -12.66 9.22 13.56
CA GLU A 77 -13.98 9.49 13.00
C GLU A 77 -14.38 10.92 13.39
N VAL A 78 -14.77 11.71 12.39
CA VAL A 78 -15.53 12.95 12.58
C VAL A 78 -16.95 12.57 12.97
#